data_AF-A0AAD9DEF8-F1
#
_entry.id   AF-A0AAD9DEF8-F1
#
_cell.length_a   1.000
_cell.length_b   1.000
_cell.length_c   1.000
_cell.angle_alpha   90.00
_cell.angle_beta   90.00
_cell.angle_gamma   90.00
#
_symmetry.space_group_name_H-M   'P 1'
#
loop_
_entity.id
_entity.type
_entity.pdbx_description
1 polymer ?
#
loop_
_entity_poly.entity_id
_entity_poly.type
_entity_poly.pdbx_seq_one_letter_code
_entity_poly.pdbx_strand_id
1 'polypeptide(L)'
;MTRLHAIAIFLVAATICCYTITKRINPKQYLQHHDRRLTESSSVLLTNTDDHWTWDIPSILSRAKQSSSSTQQQQEEPLRVLIITTSLVEYDKGTRGTTHGFDRLKHVMLPPLVDSVTSMTSRGWHVDVYLILGYKSLAPHRLWEDAIPLYYKNCFNKRPKADQAVTNGDHALSRQHRFVLRDKLQYYDFFVGFEDDMRITAEHVLEFLELSNDIHQLYGEALSNPDGQVVVGSDGKAVQPPPLVHRHKSNDGASVGNDIIHDPIGVEHIKRLFPGLLRVEVLDRKSDHPLRHTGVLDNHRFVKEHPPSPNAFSAVDGESLLDPTICCDENDPPRGKMTAHPKMEEVVMWETNIQATGVRKYPNPIGWVAVMPVEDKADVGSFWSGYTKEQPNLKRPRRVDETIGNQAGFMATRSQVEYFHNKACPGGFLPPFDSQHWKGDSLQRHSVEFWSGGFQLFGQCSLNRILPLEPRRFEKHLIYHVSNNKQRTAPAKKMIRVGDFYGQILTVKEKAIKFAKESLGIELT
;
A
#
# COMPACT_ATOMS: atom_id res chain seq x y z
N MET A 1 -4.43 -25.35 32.28
CA MET A 1 -4.31 -25.46 30.80
C MET A 1 -3.80 -24.18 30.10
N THR A 2 -3.72 -23.02 30.76
CA THR A 2 -3.25 -21.74 30.19
C THR A 2 -1.72 -21.57 30.06
N ARG A 3 -0.90 -22.39 30.74
CA ARG A 3 0.57 -22.34 30.60
C ARG A 3 1.13 -23.06 29.36
N LEU A 4 0.36 -23.98 28.76
CA LEU A 4 0.80 -24.74 27.58
C LEU A 4 0.73 -23.93 26.28
N HIS A 5 -0.23 -23.00 26.15
CA HIS A 5 -0.34 -22.13 24.96
C HIS A 5 0.77 -21.08 24.88
N ALA A 6 1.26 -20.56 26.00
CA ALA A 6 2.36 -19.60 26.02
C ALA A 6 3.71 -20.23 25.59
N ILE A 7 3.91 -21.52 25.89
CA ILE A 7 5.10 -22.28 25.51
C ILE A 7 5.09 -22.61 24.00
N ALA A 8 3.92 -22.85 23.41
CA ALA A 8 3.78 -23.08 21.97
C ALA A 8 4.13 -21.83 21.14
N ILE A 9 3.74 -20.64 21.58
CA ILE A 9 4.08 -19.37 20.90
C ILE A 9 5.60 -19.11 20.96
N PHE A 10 6.25 -19.42 22.09
CA PHE A 10 7.71 -19.31 22.22
C PHE A 10 8.47 -20.33 21.36
N LEU A 11 7.95 -21.56 21.22
CA LEU A 11 8.54 -22.59 20.38
C LEU A 11 8.42 -22.29 18.88
N VAL A 12 7.31 -21.70 18.41
CA VAL A 12 7.18 -21.27 17.01
C VAL A 12 8.15 -20.13 16.70
N ALA A 13 8.30 -19.14 17.59
CA ALA A 13 9.29 -18.07 17.43
C ALA A 13 10.75 -18.57 17.48
N ALA A 14 11.05 -19.54 18.34
CA ALA A 14 12.40 -20.12 18.44
C ALA A 14 12.75 -21.05 17.27
N THR A 15 11.77 -21.79 16.72
CA THR A 15 12.00 -22.71 15.59
C THR A 15 12.21 -21.96 14.28
N ILE A 16 11.52 -20.82 14.07
CA ILE A 16 11.79 -19.90 12.95
C ILE A 16 13.22 -19.34 13.02
N CYS A 17 13.81 -19.21 14.21
CA CYS A 17 15.16 -18.67 14.39
C CYS A 17 16.30 -19.71 14.21
N CYS A 18 16.00 -21.02 14.25
CA CYS A 18 17.03 -22.06 14.32
C CYS A 18 17.45 -22.67 12.97
N TYR A 19 16.80 -22.35 11.85
CA TYR A 19 17.11 -22.96 10.55
C TYR A 19 17.46 -21.94 9.46
N THR A 20 18.60 -21.24 9.59
CA THR A 20 19.34 -20.75 8.41
C THR A 20 20.81 -20.36 8.69
N ILE A 21 21.68 -21.17 8.08
CA ILE A 21 22.98 -20.90 7.42
C ILE A 21 23.78 -19.68 7.89
N THR A 22 24.88 -19.93 8.61
CA THR A 22 26.02 -19.00 8.72
C THR A 22 27.17 -19.52 7.87
N LYS A 23 27.26 -19.08 6.60
CA LYS A 23 28.58 -18.89 5.98
C LYS A 23 28.99 -17.46 6.28
N ARG A 24 30.11 -17.28 7.00
CA ARG A 24 30.78 -15.97 7.11
C ARG A 24 31.16 -15.53 5.69
N ILE A 25 30.44 -14.56 5.14
CA ILE A 25 30.79 -13.97 3.85
C ILE A 25 31.87 -12.92 4.08
N ASN A 26 32.99 -13.04 3.37
CA ASN A 26 34.06 -12.05 3.37
C ASN A 26 33.54 -10.73 2.74
N PRO A 27 33.57 -9.58 3.44
CA PRO A 27 33.03 -8.31 2.94
C PRO A 27 33.60 -7.86 1.60
N LYS A 28 34.87 -8.20 1.31
CA LYS A 28 35.51 -7.85 0.03
C LYS A 28 35.02 -8.69 -1.14
N GLN A 29 34.69 -9.97 -0.90
CA GLN A 29 34.04 -10.81 -1.91
C GLN A 29 32.58 -10.43 -2.11
N TYR A 30 31.89 -9.96 -1.07
CA TYR A 30 30.51 -9.50 -1.16
C TYR A 30 30.37 -8.30 -2.11
N LEU A 31 31.18 -7.25 -1.95
CA LEU A 31 31.13 -6.06 -2.83
C LEU A 31 31.46 -6.39 -4.30
N GLN A 32 32.48 -7.22 -4.55
CA GLN A 32 32.85 -7.61 -5.92
C GLN A 32 31.82 -8.55 -6.58
N HIS A 33 31.12 -9.40 -5.82
CA HIS A 33 30.05 -10.23 -6.39
C HIS A 33 28.74 -9.46 -6.60
N HIS A 34 28.50 -8.40 -5.84
CA HIS A 34 27.23 -7.65 -5.86
C HIS A 34 27.14 -6.67 -7.03
N ASP A 35 28.21 -5.90 -7.30
CA ASP A 35 28.27 -5.04 -8.49
C ASP A 35 28.23 -5.90 -9.77
N ARG A 36 28.92 -7.04 -9.74
CA ARG A 36 29.01 -7.95 -10.88
C ARG A 36 27.68 -8.67 -11.20
N ARG A 37 26.86 -9.03 -10.19
CA ARG A 37 25.55 -9.69 -10.44
C ARG A 37 24.47 -8.73 -10.94
N LEU A 38 24.47 -7.47 -10.53
CA LEU A 38 23.52 -6.50 -11.07
C LEU A 38 23.84 -6.10 -12.52
N THR A 39 25.10 -6.27 -12.96
CA THR A 39 25.52 -5.94 -14.33
C THR A 39 25.61 -7.15 -15.28
N GLU A 40 25.94 -8.36 -14.80
CA GLU A 40 26.16 -9.53 -15.68
C GLU A 40 24.90 -10.34 -16.01
N SER A 41 23.80 -10.24 -15.25
CA SER A 41 22.53 -10.90 -15.62
C SER A 41 21.78 -10.21 -16.75
N SER A 42 22.26 -9.05 -17.23
CA SER A 42 21.60 -8.24 -18.26
C SER A 42 22.19 -8.40 -19.67
N SER A 43 23.17 -9.30 -19.87
CA SER A 43 23.86 -9.43 -21.18
C SER A 43 23.31 -10.52 -22.09
N VAL A 44 22.17 -11.14 -21.77
CA VAL A 44 21.55 -12.16 -22.64
C VAL A 44 20.43 -11.50 -23.46
N LEU A 45 20.77 -11.12 -24.70
CA LEU A 45 19.87 -10.81 -25.82
C LEU A 45 18.74 -9.81 -25.52
N LEU A 46 19.12 -8.56 -25.23
CA LEU A 46 18.24 -7.40 -25.21
C LEU A 46 17.82 -7.04 -26.65
N THR A 47 16.75 -7.66 -27.15
CA THR A 47 16.00 -7.12 -28.29
C THR A 47 15.14 -5.96 -27.80
N ASN A 48 15.73 -4.78 -27.59
CA ASN A 48 15.12 -3.43 -27.53
C ASN A 48 13.78 -3.21 -26.77
N THR A 49 13.30 -4.17 -25.98
CA THR A 49 12.10 -4.07 -25.16
C THR A 49 12.53 -4.33 -23.71
N ASP A 50 13.25 -3.38 -23.12
CA ASP A 50 13.73 -3.37 -21.73
C ASP A 50 12.60 -3.36 -20.67
N ASP A 51 11.40 -3.85 -21.00
CA ASP A 51 10.19 -3.69 -20.22
C ASP A 51 9.92 -4.89 -19.30
N HIS A 52 10.84 -5.08 -18.38
CA HIS A 52 10.82 -6.16 -17.39
C HIS A 52 10.20 -5.73 -16.04
N TRP A 53 9.24 -4.81 -15.99
CA TRP A 53 8.73 -4.34 -14.69
C TRP A 53 7.63 -5.22 -14.05
N THR A 54 7.05 -6.16 -14.81
CA THR A 54 5.95 -7.05 -14.38
C THR A 54 6.09 -8.52 -14.79
N TRP A 55 7.20 -8.90 -15.44
CA TRP A 55 7.32 -10.22 -16.07
C TRP A 55 7.26 -11.41 -15.09
N ASP A 56 7.63 -11.19 -13.82
CA ASP A 56 7.62 -12.22 -12.78
C ASP A 56 6.22 -12.46 -12.17
N ILE A 57 5.28 -11.54 -12.39
CA ILE A 57 3.96 -11.55 -11.72
C ILE A 57 3.15 -12.82 -12.04
N PRO A 58 2.96 -13.26 -13.30
CA PRO A 58 2.14 -14.44 -13.58
C PRO A 58 2.68 -15.70 -12.89
N SER A 59 4.00 -15.87 -12.87
CA SER A 59 4.66 -16.99 -12.18
C SER A 59 4.53 -16.90 -10.66
N ILE A 60 4.70 -15.71 -10.09
CA ILE A 60 4.55 -15.47 -8.65
C ILE A 60 3.10 -15.71 -8.21
N LEU A 61 2.12 -15.20 -8.97
CA LEU A 61 0.69 -15.39 -8.70
C LEU A 61 0.30 -16.87 -8.77
N SER A 62 0.82 -17.61 -9.77
CA SER A 62 0.59 -19.05 -9.89
C SER A 62 1.05 -19.78 -8.62
N ARG A 63 2.29 -19.53 -8.17
CA ARG A 63 2.82 -20.09 -6.91
C ARG A 63 2.03 -19.66 -5.68
N ALA A 64 1.58 -18.40 -5.62
CA ALA A 64 0.79 -17.89 -4.50
C ALA A 64 -0.56 -18.62 -4.36
N LYS A 65 -1.17 -19.01 -5.49
CA LYS A 65 -2.48 -19.71 -5.54
C LYS A 65 -2.39 -21.21 -5.26
N GLN A 66 -1.21 -21.82 -5.33
CA GLN A 66 -1.06 -23.25 -5.07
C GLN A 66 -1.41 -23.58 -3.62
N SER A 67 -2.30 -24.55 -3.43
CA SER A 67 -2.67 -25.06 -2.10
C SER A 67 -1.65 -26.10 -1.64
N SER A 68 -1.35 -26.10 -0.33
CA SER A 68 -0.46 -27.09 0.30
C SER A 68 -0.97 -28.54 0.22
N SER A 69 -2.20 -28.78 -0.22
CA SER A 69 -2.89 -30.06 -0.14
C SER A 69 -2.72 -31.00 -1.35
N SER A 70 -2.01 -30.61 -2.41
CA SER A 70 -1.91 -31.45 -3.60
C SER A 70 -0.74 -32.45 -3.53
N THR A 71 -1.05 -33.70 -3.17
CA THR A 71 -0.11 -34.81 -2.92
C THR A 71 0.71 -35.26 -4.16
N GLN A 72 0.52 -34.62 -5.32
CA GLN A 72 1.15 -35.02 -6.59
C GLN A 72 1.91 -33.88 -7.29
N GLN A 73 2.09 -32.72 -6.64
CA GLN A 73 2.89 -31.66 -7.23
C GLN A 73 4.38 -32.05 -7.21
N GLN A 74 4.92 -32.20 -8.42
CA GLN A 74 6.36 -32.11 -8.69
C GLN A 74 6.93 -30.89 -7.96
N GLN A 75 8.20 -30.98 -7.55
CA GLN A 75 8.96 -30.10 -6.65
C GLN A 75 9.02 -28.61 -7.08
N GLU A 76 7.89 -27.92 -7.21
CA GLU A 76 7.89 -26.47 -7.39
C GLU A 76 8.30 -25.80 -6.08
N GLU A 77 9.19 -24.81 -6.18
CA GLU A 77 9.63 -24.05 -5.01
C GLU A 77 8.50 -23.17 -4.48
N PRO A 78 8.26 -23.16 -3.15
CA PRO A 78 7.21 -22.33 -2.57
C PRO A 78 7.48 -20.84 -2.81
N LEU A 79 6.42 -20.03 -2.82
CA LEU A 79 6.56 -18.57 -2.87
C LEU A 79 7.39 -18.07 -1.69
N ARG A 80 8.46 -17.30 -1.96
CA ARG A 80 9.31 -16.71 -0.92
C ARG A 80 8.95 -15.27 -0.68
N VAL A 81 8.49 -14.98 0.54
CA VAL A 81 8.06 -13.65 0.98
C VAL A 81 9.01 -13.12 2.05
N LEU A 82 9.45 -11.87 1.90
CA LEU A 82 10.16 -11.15 2.95
C LEU A 82 9.28 -10.06 3.55
N ILE A 83 8.97 -10.17 4.83
CA ILE A 83 8.32 -9.12 5.62
C ILE A 83 9.38 -8.28 6.30
N ILE A 84 9.35 -6.96 6.09
CA ILE A 84 10.25 -5.99 6.74
C ILE A 84 9.40 -5.06 7.59
N THR A 85 9.69 -5.00 8.88
CA THR A 85 8.98 -4.11 9.81
C THR A 85 9.96 -3.46 10.77
N THR A 86 9.59 -2.28 11.29
CA THR A 86 10.45 -1.50 12.19
C THR A 86 9.68 -0.95 13.35
N SER A 87 10.16 -1.24 14.56
CA SER A 87 9.68 -0.61 15.78
C SER A 87 10.80 0.22 16.41
N LEU A 88 10.61 1.54 16.44
CA LEU A 88 11.63 2.49 16.88
C LEU A 88 11.63 2.75 18.39
N VAL A 89 10.60 2.30 19.10
CA VAL A 89 10.43 2.50 20.54
C VAL A 89 9.88 1.21 21.13
N GLU A 90 10.52 0.73 22.20
CA GLU A 90 10.08 -0.47 22.92
C GLU A 90 8.77 -0.22 23.66
N TYR A 91 8.70 0.93 24.32
CA TYR A 91 7.54 1.34 25.10
C TYR A 91 6.90 2.60 24.50
N ASP A 92 5.58 2.60 24.48
CA ASP A 92 4.79 3.79 24.15
C ASP A 92 5.14 4.93 25.12
N LYS A 93 5.35 6.14 24.57
CA LYS A 93 5.71 7.33 25.37
C LYS A 93 4.50 8.04 25.98
N GLY A 94 3.30 7.52 25.83
CA GLY A 94 2.05 8.21 26.20
C GLY A 94 1.64 9.33 25.24
N THR A 95 2.42 9.55 24.18
CA THR A 95 2.12 10.54 23.14
C THR A 95 1.13 9.98 22.13
N ARG A 96 0.39 10.85 21.42
CA ARG A 96 -0.52 10.45 20.33
C ARG A 96 -1.60 9.45 20.78
N GLY A 97 -2.13 9.61 21.99
CA GLY A 97 -3.20 8.74 22.52
C GLY A 97 -2.76 7.33 22.91
N THR A 98 -1.44 7.07 22.96
CA THR A 98 -0.89 5.80 23.49
C THR A 98 -0.84 5.81 25.02
N THR A 99 -0.64 4.63 25.62
CA THR A 99 -0.48 4.48 27.08
C THR A 99 1.00 4.46 27.42
N HIS A 100 1.46 5.37 28.28
CA HIS A 100 2.88 5.42 28.68
C HIS A 100 3.35 4.09 29.29
N GLY A 101 4.50 3.58 28.85
CA GLY A 101 5.09 2.34 29.35
C GLY A 101 4.49 1.07 28.76
N PHE A 102 3.56 1.19 27.82
CA PHE A 102 2.95 0.04 27.16
C PHE A 102 3.92 -0.61 26.18
N ASP A 103 4.16 -1.92 26.35
CA ASP A 103 5.08 -2.70 25.52
C ASP A 103 4.55 -2.82 24.08
N ARG A 104 5.17 -2.07 23.16
CA ARG A 104 4.77 -2.01 21.76
C ARG A 104 5.08 -3.31 21.04
N LEU A 105 6.22 -3.93 21.33
CA LEU A 105 6.61 -5.18 20.70
C LEU A 105 5.54 -6.23 20.94
N LYS A 106 5.21 -6.46 22.20
CA LYS A 106 4.30 -7.52 22.63
C LYS A 106 2.85 -7.27 22.24
N HIS A 107 2.38 -6.03 22.33
CA HIS A 107 0.95 -5.74 22.27
C HIS A 107 0.50 -5.00 21.01
N VAL A 108 1.43 -4.48 20.22
CA VAL A 108 1.13 -3.73 18.99
C VAL A 108 1.73 -4.43 17.78
N MET A 109 3.02 -4.78 17.82
CA MET A 109 3.72 -5.30 16.63
C MET A 109 3.60 -6.82 16.45
N LEU A 110 3.88 -7.61 17.48
CA LEU A 110 3.90 -9.06 17.36
C LEU A 110 2.52 -9.65 17.01
N PRO A 111 1.38 -9.20 17.57
CA PRO A 111 0.08 -9.77 17.22
C PRO A 111 -0.26 -9.73 15.72
N PRO A 112 -0.30 -8.57 15.04
CA PRO A 112 -0.60 -8.52 13.60
C PRO A 112 0.48 -9.20 12.76
N LEU A 113 1.75 -9.18 13.19
CA LEU A 113 2.85 -9.84 12.48
C LEU A 113 2.72 -11.36 12.52
N VAL A 114 2.45 -11.94 13.69
CA VAL A 114 2.22 -13.38 13.84
C VAL A 114 1.02 -13.81 13.01
N ASP A 115 -0.05 -13.03 13.00
CA ASP A 115 -1.22 -13.28 12.17
C ASP A 115 -0.88 -13.27 10.66
N SER A 116 -0.13 -12.25 10.23
CA SER A 116 0.37 -12.10 8.86
C SER A 116 1.16 -13.33 8.44
N VAL A 117 2.19 -13.71 9.22
CA VAL A 117 3.04 -14.88 8.94
C VAL A 117 2.23 -16.18 8.95
N THR A 118 1.33 -16.36 9.92
CA THR A 118 0.50 -17.56 10.03
C THR A 118 -0.40 -17.73 8.80
N SER A 119 -1.03 -16.64 8.34
CA SER A 119 -1.91 -16.67 7.17
C SER A 119 -1.19 -17.04 5.87
N MET A 120 0.09 -16.64 5.74
CA MET A 120 0.91 -16.91 4.57
C MET A 120 1.53 -18.31 4.62
N THR A 121 2.05 -18.72 5.78
CA THR A 121 2.66 -20.05 5.96
C THR A 121 1.61 -21.17 5.91
N SER A 122 0.36 -20.91 6.33
CA SER A 122 -0.74 -21.87 6.18
C SER A 122 -1.08 -22.19 4.72
N ARG A 123 -0.74 -21.29 3.79
CA ARG A 123 -0.83 -21.51 2.33
C ARG A 123 0.39 -22.21 1.75
N GLY A 124 1.37 -22.59 2.57
CA GLY A 124 2.60 -23.25 2.12
C GLY A 124 3.68 -22.29 1.63
N TRP A 125 3.55 -20.99 1.86
CA TRP A 125 4.58 -20.01 1.46
C TRP A 125 5.77 -20.05 2.43
N HIS A 126 6.96 -19.75 1.91
CA HIS A 126 8.16 -19.54 2.71
C HIS A 126 8.24 -18.06 3.11
N VAL A 127 8.06 -17.77 4.39
CA VAL A 127 7.99 -16.39 4.90
C VAL A 127 9.13 -16.14 5.87
N ASP A 128 9.99 -15.17 5.53
CA ASP A 128 10.99 -14.64 6.44
C ASP A 128 10.56 -13.26 6.96
N VAL A 129 10.93 -12.98 8.21
CA VAL A 129 10.68 -11.68 8.85
C VAL A 129 12.00 -11.02 9.22
N TYR A 130 12.16 -9.77 8.79
CA TYR A 130 13.26 -8.91 9.20
C TYR A 130 12.75 -7.83 10.16
N LEU A 131 13.09 -7.97 11.44
CA LEU A 131 12.74 -7.01 12.49
C LEU A 131 13.86 -6.00 12.70
N ILE A 132 13.55 -4.72 12.49
CA ILE A 132 14.45 -3.62 12.82
C ILE A 132 13.96 -2.98 14.13
N LEU A 133 14.70 -3.17 15.22
CA LEU A 133 14.29 -2.74 16.55
C LEU A 133 15.25 -1.69 17.09
N GLY A 134 14.73 -0.52 17.47
CA GLY A 134 15.49 0.57 18.09
C GLY A 134 15.54 0.46 19.62
N TYR A 135 15.73 -0.74 20.18
CA TYR A 135 15.57 -0.98 21.61
C TYR A 135 16.92 -0.92 22.33
N LYS A 136 16.93 -0.43 23.58
CA LYS A 136 18.17 -0.20 24.33
C LYS A 136 18.82 -1.49 24.83
N SER A 137 18.01 -2.49 25.15
CA SER A 137 18.49 -3.78 25.64
C SER A 137 17.53 -4.89 25.24
N LEU A 138 17.99 -5.84 24.44
CA LEU A 138 17.29 -7.09 24.16
C LEU A 138 18.16 -8.24 24.68
N ALA A 139 17.53 -9.28 25.25
CA ALA A 139 18.26 -10.46 25.70
C ALA A 139 19.00 -11.12 24.51
N PRO A 140 20.22 -11.64 24.72
CA PRO A 140 21.21 -11.79 23.65
C PRO A 140 20.98 -13.03 22.80
N HIS A 141 20.26 -12.88 21.70
CA HIS A 141 20.34 -13.80 20.56
C HIS A 141 20.50 -12.99 19.27
N ARG A 142 21.73 -12.95 18.73
CA ARG A 142 22.13 -12.27 17.47
C ARG A 142 21.68 -10.81 17.36
N LEU A 143 22.11 -9.99 18.31
CA LEU A 143 21.89 -8.54 18.33
C LEU A 143 23.01 -7.81 17.56
N TRP A 144 22.66 -6.83 16.73
CA TRP A 144 23.63 -5.83 16.30
C TRP A 144 23.60 -4.68 17.31
N GLU A 145 24.56 -4.66 18.22
CA GLU A 145 24.75 -3.57 19.18
C GLU A 145 25.25 -2.31 18.42
N ASP A 146 24.81 -1.13 18.87
CA ASP A 146 25.17 0.18 18.28
C ASP A 146 24.76 0.40 16.80
N ALA A 147 23.70 -0.27 16.34
CA ALA A 147 23.17 -0.09 14.98
C ALA A 147 22.43 1.24 14.74
N ILE A 148 22.19 2.04 15.80
CA ILE A 148 21.51 3.33 15.68
C ILE A 148 22.44 4.34 15.01
N PRO A 149 22.10 4.88 13.83
CA PRO A 149 22.95 5.84 13.15
C PRO A 149 23.03 7.15 13.94
N LEU A 150 24.21 7.76 13.88
CA LEU A 150 24.46 9.09 14.41
C LEU A 150 24.05 10.16 13.39
N TYR A 151 23.49 11.28 13.86
CA TYR A 151 23.14 12.43 13.01
C TYR A 151 23.38 13.77 13.73
N TYR A 152 23.58 14.83 12.95
CA TYR A 152 23.74 16.19 13.48
C TYR A 152 22.41 16.74 13.99
N LYS A 153 22.35 17.10 15.28
CA LYS A 153 21.13 17.59 15.94
C LYS A 153 20.66 18.92 15.35
N ASN A 154 19.44 19.02 14.85
CA ASN A 154 18.86 20.24 14.23
C ASN A 154 19.44 20.64 12.84
N CYS A 155 20.06 19.72 12.09
CA CYS A 155 20.60 20.02 10.75
C CYS A 155 19.58 19.89 9.61
N PHE A 156 18.28 20.02 9.87
CA PHE A 156 17.25 19.77 8.84
C PHE A 156 17.47 20.70 7.63
N ASN A 157 17.78 20.11 6.47
CA ASN A 157 18.07 20.81 5.22
C ASN A 157 19.20 21.86 5.29
N LYS A 158 20.07 21.80 6.30
CA LYS A 158 21.18 22.73 6.50
C LYS A 158 22.48 21.94 6.58
N ARG A 159 23.55 22.50 6.00
CA ARG A 159 24.89 21.95 6.24
C ARG A 159 25.17 22.01 7.74
N PRO A 160 25.73 20.95 8.33
CA PRO A 160 26.04 20.96 9.74
C PRO A 160 27.06 22.05 10.04
N LYS A 161 26.90 22.72 11.19
CA LYS A 161 27.91 23.67 11.70
C LYS A 161 29.07 22.90 12.31
N ALA A 162 30.26 23.50 12.34
CA ALA A 162 31.46 22.85 12.86
C ALA A 162 31.34 22.43 14.34
N ASP A 163 30.53 23.13 15.13
CA ASP A 163 30.27 22.92 16.56
C ASP A 163 28.98 22.11 16.83
N GLN A 164 28.34 21.57 15.79
CA GLN A 164 27.03 20.94 15.93
C GLN A 164 27.13 19.55 16.57
N ALA A 165 26.41 19.37 17.68
CA ALA A 165 26.36 18.10 18.38
C ALA A 165 25.83 16.96 17.51
N VAL A 166 26.46 15.80 17.61
CA VAL A 166 26.02 14.54 17.03
C VAL A 166 25.19 13.78 18.07
N THR A 167 24.04 13.25 17.68
CA THR A 167 23.12 12.52 18.55
C THR A 167 22.62 11.24 17.89
N ASN A 168 22.13 10.30 18.69
CA ASN A 168 21.47 9.09 18.20
C ASN A 168 20.21 9.42 17.41
N GLY A 169 20.15 8.96 16.17
CA GLY A 169 19.04 9.15 15.25
C GLY A 169 18.16 7.92 15.18
N ASP A 170 17.42 7.62 16.25
CA ASP A 170 16.55 6.43 16.31
C ASP A 170 15.63 6.34 15.09
N HIS A 171 15.05 7.47 14.66
CA HIS A 171 14.20 7.56 13.47
C HIS A 171 14.90 7.09 12.18
N ALA A 172 16.21 7.28 12.06
CA ALA A 172 16.97 6.91 10.88
C ALA A 172 17.22 5.40 10.80
N LEU A 173 16.93 4.62 11.84
CA LEU A 173 16.84 3.16 11.74
C LEU A 173 15.79 2.72 10.73
N SER A 174 14.71 3.49 10.52
CA SER A 174 13.69 3.14 9.52
C SER A 174 14.26 3.04 8.10
N ARG A 175 15.39 3.69 7.79
CA ARG A 175 16.13 3.52 6.52
C ARG A 175 16.56 2.10 6.26
N GLN A 176 16.76 1.30 7.31
CA GLN A 176 17.15 -0.10 7.20
C GLN A 176 16.13 -0.91 6.41
N HIS A 177 14.85 -0.46 6.32
CA HIS A 177 13.88 -1.03 5.38
C HIS A 177 14.46 -1.17 3.98
N ARG A 178 15.10 -0.11 3.49
CA ARG A 178 15.62 -0.03 2.12
C ARG A 178 16.96 -0.72 1.93
N PHE A 179 17.82 -0.71 2.94
CA PHE A 179 19.07 -1.47 2.90
C PHE A 179 18.80 -2.97 2.91
N VAL A 180 17.91 -3.44 3.81
CA VAL A 180 17.49 -4.84 3.84
C VAL A 180 16.85 -5.23 2.51
N LEU A 181 15.92 -4.41 1.99
CA LEU A 181 15.28 -4.68 0.70
C LEU A 181 16.29 -4.84 -0.42
N ARG A 182 17.27 -3.93 -0.53
CA ARG A 182 18.34 -4.01 -1.53
C ARG A 182 19.16 -5.28 -1.38
N ASP A 183 19.64 -5.55 -0.17
CA ASP A 183 20.55 -6.67 0.11
C ASP A 183 19.85 -8.03 -0.03
N LYS A 184 18.52 -8.05 0.09
CA LYS A 184 17.68 -9.25 0.01
C LYS A 184 16.94 -9.39 -1.33
N LEU A 185 17.08 -8.44 -2.24
CA LEU A 185 16.30 -8.36 -3.48
C LEU A 185 16.32 -9.68 -4.28
N GLN A 186 17.49 -10.32 -4.37
CA GLN A 186 17.71 -11.53 -5.17
C GLN A 186 17.27 -12.84 -4.47
N TYR A 187 16.89 -12.80 -3.19
CA TYR A 187 16.60 -13.98 -2.38
C TYR A 187 15.11 -14.29 -2.26
N TYR A 188 14.25 -13.29 -2.48
CA TYR A 188 12.80 -13.41 -2.33
C TYR A 188 12.08 -13.04 -3.61
N ASP A 189 10.87 -13.55 -3.76
CA ASP A 189 10.00 -13.29 -4.91
C ASP A 189 9.10 -12.08 -4.64
N PHE A 190 8.72 -11.88 -3.38
CA PHE A 190 7.77 -10.86 -2.96
C PHE A 190 8.20 -10.16 -1.66
N PHE A 191 7.94 -8.85 -1.58
CA PHE A 191 8.35 -8.01 -0.46
C PHE A 191 7.14 -7.32 0.16
N VAL A 192 7.08 -7.32 1.49
CA VAL A 192 6.04 -6.67 2.30
C VAL A 192 6.74 -5.72 3.28
N GLY A 193 6.69 -4.41 3.03
CA GLY A 193 7.35 -3.40 3.86
C GLY A 193 6.37 -2.38 4.41
N PHE A 194 6.03 -2.48 5.71
CA PHE A 194 5.04 -1.63 6.38
C PHE A 194 5.52 -1.12 7.75
N GLU A 195 4.77 -0.16 8.31
CA GLU A 195 4.85 0.24 9.73
C GLU A 195 4.64 -0.97 10.68
N ASP A 196 5.01 -0.82 11.96
CA ASP A 196 4.97 -1.90 12.96
C ASP A 196 3.56 -2.30 13.43
N ASP A 197 2.55 -1.51 13.12
CA ASP A 197 1.17 -1.70 13.57
C ASP A 197 0.18 -1.99 12.43
N MET A 198 0.68 -2.55 11.33
CA MET A 198 -0.13 -2.96 10.18
C MET A 198 -0.30 -4.47 10.12
N ARG A 199 -1.54 -4.93 9.95
CA ARG A 199 -1.87 -6.33 9.68
C ARG A 199 -1.98 -6.57 8.18
N ILE A 200 -1.15 -7.48 7.65
CA ILE A 200 -1.11 -7.83 6.22
C ILE A 200 -1.21 -9.35 6.08
N THR A 201 -2.41 -9.85 5.79
CA THR A 201 -2.65 -11.29 5.61
C THR A 201 -2.33 -11.75 4.18
N ALA A 202 -2.33 -13.06 3.96
CA ALA A 202 -2.14 -13.63 2.63
C ALA A 202 -3.22 -13.24 1.61
N GLU A 203 -4.45 -12.94 2.04
CA GLU A 203 -5.51 -12.44 1.14
C GLU A 203 -5.14 -11.09 0.52
N HIS A 204 -4.52 -10.20 1.30
CA HIS A 204 -4.05 -8.91 0.80
C HIS A 204 -2.94 -9.09 -0.24
N VAL A 205 -2.01 -10.02 0.00
CA VAL A 205 -0.94 -10.35 -0.94
C VAL A 205 -1.50 -10.96 -2.23
N LEU A 206 -2.48 -11.85 -2.12
CA LEU A 206 -3.13 -12.46 -3.28
C LEU A 206 -3.87 -11.42 -4.12
N GLU A 207 -4.72 -10.58 -3.51
CA GLU A 207 -5.41 -9.52 -4.26
C GLU A 207 -4.41 -8.56 -4.93
N PHE A 208 -3.33 -8.21 -4.24
CA PHE A 208 -2.27 -7.39 -4.82
C PHE A 208 -1.67 -8.05 -6.07
N LEU A 209 -1.35 -9.34 -6.02
CA LEU A 209 -0.79 -10.08 -7.13
C LEU A 209 -1.80 -10.28 -8.26
N GLU A 210 -3.08 -10.52 -7.95
CA GLU A 210 -4.17 -10.62 -8.92
C GLU A 210 -4.35 -9.31 -9.68
N LEU A 211 -4.52 -8.19 -8.98
CA LEU A 211 -4.65 -6.88 -9.63
C LEU A 211 -3.37 -6.49 -10.39
N SER A 212 -2.19 -6.84 -9.89
CA SER A 212 -0.94 -6.62 -10.62
C SER A 212 -0.87 -7.46 -11.90
N ASN A 213 -1.39 -8.69 -11.88
CA ASN A 213 -1.47 -9.55 -13.06
C ASN A 213 -2.50 -9.02 -14.06
N ASP A 214 -3.63 -8.51 -13.59
CA ASP A 214 -4.64 -7.87 -14.44
C ASP A 214 -4.04 -6.63 -15.15
N ILE A 215 -3.24 -5.82 -14.43
CA ILE A 215 -2.48 -4.69 -15.01
C ILE A 215 -1.44 -5.18 -16.03
N HIS A 216 -0.74 -6.28 -15.74
CA HIS A 216 0.22 -6.89 -16.67
C HIS A 216 -0.44 -7.38 -17.96
N GLN A 217 -1.63 -7.98 -17.88
CA GLN A 217 -2.41 -8.39 -19.05
C GLN A 217 -2.83 -7.18 -19.87
N LEU A 218 -3.37 -6.14 -19.22
CA LEU A 218 -3.71 -4.87 -19.87
C LEU A 218 -2.50 -4.24 -20.57
N TYR A 219 -1.31 -4.34 -19.96
CA TYR A 219 -0.06 -3.90 -20.54
C TYR A 219 0.31 -4.68 -21.81
N GLY A 220 0.20 -6.01 -21.77
CA GLY A 220 0.44 -6.88 -22.93
C GLY A 220 -0.53 -6.61 -24.09
N GLU A 221 -1.81 -6.35 -23.79
CA GLU A 221 -2.79 -5.91 -24.78
C GLU A 221 -2.44 -4.55 -25.39
N ALA A 222 -1.95 -3.60 -24.59
CA ALA A 222 -1.53 -2.30 -25.09
C ALA A 222 -0.37 -2.42 -26.09
N LEU A 223 0.61 -3.28 -25.78
CA LEU A 223 1.77 -3.53 -26.63
C LEU A 223 1.40 -4.27 -27.93
N SER A 224 0.37 -5.12 -27.92
CA SER A 224 -0.06 -5.84 -29.12
C SER A 224 -0.86 -4.96 -30.07
N ASN A 225 -1.42 -3.84 -29.59
CA ASN A 225 -2.13 -2.88 -30.41
C ASN A 225 -1.16 -1.94 -31.17
N PRO A 226 -1.37 -1.67 -32.48
CA PRO A 226 -0.48 -0.84 -33.28
C PRO A 226 -0.28 0.60 -32.77
N ASP A 227 -1.24 1.14 -32.01
CA ASP A 227 -1.20 2.48 -31.44
C ASP A 227 -0.65 2.52 -30.00
N GLY A 228 -0.31 1.36 -29.42
CA GLY A 228 0.19 1.27 -28.05
C GLY A 228 -0.87 1.57 -26.98
N GLN A 229 -2.15 1.43 -27.29
CA GLN A 229 -3.26 1.79 -26.39
C GLN A 229 -4.27 0.66 -26.23
N VAL A 230 -4.96 0.61 -25.09
CA VAL A 230 -6.12 -0.28 -24.89
C VAL A 230 -7.38 0.54 -24.69
N VAL A 231 -8.46 0.11 -25.34
CA VAL A 231 -9.78 0.75 -25.28
C VAL A 231 -10.73 -0.13 -24.47
N VAL A 232 -11.65 0.46 -23.72
CA VAL A 232 -12.73 -0.27 -23.05
C VAL A 232 -13.74 -0.76 -24.09
N GLY A 233 -13.76 -2.06 -24.36
CA GLY A 233 -14.78 -2.71 -25.20
C GLY A 233 -15.84 -3.38 -24.34
N SER A 234 -17.11 -3.31 -24.75
CA SER A 234 -18.20 -4.01 -24.05
C SER A 234 -18.24 -5.50 -24.34
N ASP A 235 -17.84 -5.97 -25.53
CA ASP A 235 -17.93 -7.39 -25.94
C ASP A 235 -16.92 -7.72 -27.06
N GLY A 236 -15.68 -7.25 -26.95
CA GLY A 236 -14.68 -7.35 -28.03
C GLY A 236 -14.94 -6.41 -29.23
N LYS A 237 -16.03 -5.62 -29.21
CA LYS A 237 -16.22 -4.49 -30.12
C LYS A 237 -15.61 -3.25 -29.48
N ALA A 238 -14.48 -2.80 -30.03
CA ALA A 238 -13.87 -1.54 -29.63
C ALA A 238 -14.85 -0.38 -29.90
N VAL A 239 -15.36 0.23 -28.84
CA VAL A 239 -16.09 1.50 -28.96
C VAL A 239 -15.03 2.57 -28.99
N GLN A 240 -14.67 3.07 -30.18
CA GLN A 240 -13.85 4.27 -30.24
C GLN A 240 -14.65 5.40 -29.60
N PRO A 241 -14.14 6.03 -28.52
CA PRO A 241 -14.85 7.14 -27.93
C PRO A 241 -14.98 8.25 -28.98
N PRO A 242 -16.15 8.90 -29.08
CA PRO A 242 -16.32 10.01 -30.00
C PRO A 242 -15.22 11.06 -29.73
N PRO A 243 -14.61 11.66 -30.76
CA PRO A 243 -13.64 12.72 -30.58
C PRO A 243 -14.26 13.82 -29.72
N LEU A 244 -13.79 13.95 -28.49
CA LEU A 244 -14.23 15.02 -27.59
C LEU A 244 -13.59 16.31 -28.09
N VAL A 245 -14.32 17.05 -28.94
CA VAL A 245 -13.91 18.36 -29.46
C VAL A 245 -13.64 19.36 -28.31
N HIS A 246 -14.24 19.13 -27.15
CA HIS A 246 -14.09 19.95 -25.94
C HIS A 246 -13.85 19.09 -24.69
N ARG A 247 -12.71 18.41 -24.61
CA ARG A 247 -12.28 17.82 -23.33
C ARG A 247 -12.07 18.91 -22.29
N HIS A 248 -12.51 18.65 -21.06
CA HIS A 248 -12.19 19.53 -19.94
C HIS A 248 -10.66 19.55 -19.77
N LYS A 249 -10.05 20.72 -20.00
CA LYS A 249 -8.65 20.92 -19.63
C LYS A 249 -8.58 21.05 -18.13
N SER A 250 -7.76 20.22 -17.49
CA SER A 250 -7.61 20.31 -16.06
C SER A 250 -7.03 21.66 -15.64
N ASN A 251 -7.65 22.32 -14.67
CA ASN A 251 -7.19 23.63 -14.16
C ASN A 251 -6.05 23.51 -13.15
N ASP A 252 -5.69 22.29 -12.77
CA ASP A 252 -4.57 21.98 -11.88
C ASP A 252 -3.26 21.77 -12.65
N GLY A 253 -3.27 21.84 -13.99
CA GLY A 253 -2.09 21.63 -14.82
C GLY A 253 -1.76 20.15 -15.07
N ALA A 254 -2.62 19.21 -14.66
CA ALA A 254 -2.51 17.81 -15.07
C ALA A 254 -2.57 17.69 -16.59
N SER A 255 -1.75 16.80 -17.15
CA SER A 255 -1.70 16.51 -18.59
C SER A 255 -2.92 15.75 -19.11
N VAL A 256 -3.77 15.29 -18.19
CA VAL A 256 -4.97 14.48 -18.44
C VAL A 256 -6.21 15.23 -17.94
N GLY A 257 -7.35 14.99 -18.57
CA GLY A 257 -8.63 15.61 -18.21
C GLY A 257 -9.26 15.05 -16.93
N ASN A 258 -10.18 15.80 -16.33
CA ASN A 258 -10.98 15.38 -15.16
C ASN A 258 -12.28 14.64 -15.55
N ASP A 259 -12.52 14.48 -16.85
CA ASP A 259 -13.69 13.86 -17.48
C ASP A 259 -13.38 12.47 -18.07
N ILE A 260 -12.20 11.93 -17.76
CA ILE A 260 -11.69 10.67 -18.33
C ILE A 260 -12.35 9.48 -17.66
N ILE A 261 -13.27 8.81 -18.37
CA ILE A 261 -14.00 7.66 -17.83
C ILE A 261 -13.49 6.34 -18.40
N HIS A 262 -13.39 6.24 -19.72
CA HIS A 262 -13.09 4.99 -20.45
C HIS A 262 -12.17 5.26 -21.66
N ASP A 263 -11.47 6.39 -21.64
CA ASP A 263 -10.55 6.75 -22.71
C ASP A 263 -9.46 5.68 -22.88
N PRO A 264 -8.92 5.55 -24.11
CA PRO A 264 -7.79 4.69 -24.36
C PRO A 264 -6.67 4.97 -23.37
N ILE A 265 -6.09 3.91 -22.81
CA ILE A 265 -4.93 4.03 -21.93
C ILE A 265 -3.70 3.50 -22.64
N GLY A 266 -2.68 4.36 -22.76
CA GLY A 266 -1.40 4.01 -23.35
C GLY A 266 -0.50 3.22 -22.41
N VAL A 267 0.43 2.47 -22.99
CA VAL A 267 1.53 1.73 -22.32
C VAL A 267 2.14 2.51 -21.15
N GLU A 268 2.53 3.77 -21.37
CA GLU A 268 3.19 4.60 -20.34
C GLU A 268 2.29 4.98 -19.16
N HIS A 269 0.97 5.05 -19.36
CA HIS A 269 0.03 5.26 -18.26
C HIS A 269 -0.25 3.96 -17.50
N ILE A 270 -0.30 2.81 -18.19
CA ILE A 270 -0.48 1.50 -17.56
C ILE A 270 0.68 1.19 -16.61
N LYS A 271 1.92 1.53 -16.99
CA LYS A 271 3.13 1.41 -16.15
C LYS A 271 3.08 2.18 -14.83
N ARG A 272 2.15 3.14 -14.71
CA ARG A 272 1.95 3.92 -13.49
C ARG A 272 0.86 3.34 -12.61
N LEU A 273 0.04 2.39 -13.11
CA LEU A 273 -1.01 1.79 -12.31
C LEU A 273 -0.41 0.88 -11.25
N PHE A 274 -0.90 1.02 -10.02
CA PHE A 274 -0.40 0.25 -8.89
C PHE A 274 -1.54 -0.13 -7.94
N PRO A 275 -1.65 -1.40 -7.51
CA PRO A 275 -2.63 -1.79 -6.50
C PRO A 275 -2.45 -1.00 -5.21
N GLY A 276 -3.52 -0.35 -4.77
CA GLY A 276 -3.53 0.46 -3.57
C GLY A 276 -3.96 -0.26 -2.32
N LEU A 277 -3.68 0.33 -1.16
CA LEU A 277 -4.29 -0.10 0.10
C LEU A 277 -4.85 1.11 0.84
N LEU A 278 -5.84 0.85 1.68
CA LEU A 278 -6.50 1.81 2.55
C LEU A 278 -6.30 1.40 4.01
N ARG A 279 -5.71 2.28 4.82
CA ARG A 279 -5.63 2.05 6.27
C ARG A 279 -7.00 2.20 6.90
N VAL A 280 -7.33 1.25 7.76
CA VAL A 280 -8.55 1.28 8.55
C VAL A 280 -8.24 1.04 10.02
N GLU A 281 -9.06 1.59 10.90
CA GLU A 281 -9.06 1.34 12.33
C GLU A 281 -10.42 0.77 12.74
N VAL A 282 -10.44 0.05 13.86
CA VAL A 282 -11.69 -0.42 14.45
C VAL A 282 -12.01 0.46 15.65
N LEU A 283 -13.24 0.96 15.72
CA LEU A 283 -13.70 1.80 16.82
C LEU A 283 -13.59 1.08 18.17
N ASP A 284 -12.88 1.69 19.11
CA ASP A 284 -12.80 1.23 20.51
C ASP A 284 -14.23 1.12 21.07
N ARG A 285 -14.61 -0.04 21.61
CA ARG A 285 -15.97 -0.35 22.11
C ARG A 285 -16.30 0.32 23.45
N LYS A 286 -15.42 1.15 23.99
CA LYS A 286 -15.71 1.99 25.16
C LYS A 286 -16.86 2.94 24.88
N SER A 287 -17.82 3.00 25.81
CA SER A 287 -19.02 3.82 25.68
C SER A 287 -18.74 5.33 25.64
N ASP A 288 -17.63 5.78 26.23
CA ASP A 288 -17.19 7.18 26.26
C ASP A 288 -16.30 7.56 25.06
N HIS A 289 -16.16 6.69 24.06
CA HIS A 289 -15.33 6.98 22.90
C HIS A 289 -15.92 8.14 22.06
N PRO A 290 -15.15 9.22 21.77
CA PRO A 290 -15.70 10.42 21.12
C PRO A 290 -16.37 10.19 19.77
N LEU A 291 -15.89 9.21 19.00
CA LEU A 291 -16.47 8.86 17.69
C LEU A 291 -17.77 8.05 17.79
N ARG A 292 -18.11 7.51 18.96
CA ARG A 292 -19.37 6.78 19.19
C ARG A 292 -20.52 7.69 19.60
N HIS A 293 -20.25 8.96 19.88
CA HIS A 293 -21.31 9.93 20.13
C HIS A 293 -22.18 10.09 18.88
N THR A 294 -23.50 10.09 19.08
CA THR A 294 -24.50 10.18 18.00
C THR A 294 -24.21 11.36 17.08
N GLY A 295 -24.24 11.11 15.76
CA GLY A 295 -24.04 12.14 14.75
C GLY A 295 -22.58 12.50 14.44
N VAL A 296 -21.59 12.04 15.21
CA VAL A 296 -20.18 12.43 14.96
C VAL A 296 -19.68 11.87 13.63
N LEU A 297 -19.90 10.58 13.39
CA LEU A 297 -19.49 9.93 12.14
C LEU A 297 -20.47 10.22 10.98
N ASP A 298 -21.71 10.60 11.28
CA ASP A 298 -22.73 10.92 10.26
C ASP A 298 -22.51 12.31 9.63
N ASN A 299 -21.70 13.15 10.28
CA ASN A 299 -21.35 14.51 9.83
C ASN A 299 -19.89 14.61 9.37
N HIS A 300 -19.37 13.57 8.72
CA HIS A 300 -18.02 13.61 8.18
C HIS A 300 -17.89 14.64 7.06
N ARG A 301 -16.65 15.05 6.79
CA ARG A 301 -16.35 16.00 5.71
C ARG A 301 -16.87 15.43 4.38
N PHE A 302 -17.62 16.24 3.64
CA PHE A 302 -18.16 15.95 2.30
C PHE A 302 -19.41 15.07 2.18
N VAL A 303 -20.03 14.66 3.30
CA VAL A 303 -21.26 13.83 3.24
C VAL A 303 -22.40 14.50 2.45
N LYS A 304 -22.48 15.84 2.49
CA LYS A 304 -23.54 16.60 1.80
C LYS A 304 -23.27 16.74 0.31
N GLU A 305 -22.03 16.96 -0.06
CA GLU A 305 -21.58 17.12 -1.44
C GLU A 305 -21.55 15.78 -2.20
N HIS A 306 -21.19 14.71 -1.48
CA HIS A 306 -21.11 13.34 -1.97
C HIS A 306 -21.82 12.41 -0.98
N PRO A 307 -23.16 12.34 -0.97
CA PRO A 307 -23.85 11.36 -0.14
C PRO A 307 -23.46 9.94 -0.56
N PRO A 308 -23.32 8.99 0.37
CA PRO A 308 -23.07 7.59 0.02
C PRO A 308 -24.20 7.01 -0.85
N SER A 309 -23.84 6.26 -1.90
CA SER A 309 -24.82 5.54 -2.72
C SER A 309 -25.55 4.47 -1.90
N PRO A 310 -26.89 4.35 -2.02
CA PRO A 310 -27.64 3.22 -1.45
C PRO A 310 -27.14 1.86 -1.93
N ASN A 311 -26.53 1.79 -3.12
CA ASN A 311 -25.99 0.54 -3.69
C ASN A 311 -24.74 0.03 -2.95
N ALA A 312 -24.19 0.81 -2.00
CA ALA A 312 -23.12 0.35 -1.11
C ALA A 312 -23.63 -0.48 0.08
N PHE A 313 -24.96 -0.56 0.23
CA PHE A 313 -25.63 -1.16 1.36
C PHE A 313 -26.62 -2.22 0.88
N SER A 314 -26.82 -3.24 1.70
CA SER A 314 -27.83 -4.28 1.49
C SER A 314 -29.21 -3.66 1.60
N ALA A 315 -30.07 -4.00 0.64
CA ALA A 315 -31.46 -3.52 0.64
C ALA A 315 -32.31 -4.11 1.78
N VAL A 316 -31.85 -5.19 2.41
CA VAL A 316 -32.62 -5.94 3.42
C VAL A 316 -32.46 -5.32 4.81
N ASP A 317 -31.24 -5.03 5.20
CA ASP A 317 -30.87 -4.61 6.56
C ASP A 317 -30.16 -3.23 6.59
N GLY A 318 -29.80 -2.68 5.42
CA GLY A 318 -29.05 -1.43 5.33
C GLY A 318 -27.58 -1.57 5.73
N GLU A 319 -27.08 -2.80 5.96
CA GLU A 319 -25.68 -3.01 6.29
C GLU A 319 -24.79 -2.82 5.06
N SER A 320 -23.53 -2.40 5.27
CA SER A 320 -22.59 -2.26 4.15
C SER A 320 -22.36 -3.60 3.45
N LEU A 321 -22.21 -3.59 2.13
CA LEU A 321 -21.89 -4.79 1.34
C LEU A 321 -20.47 -5.33 1.59
N LEU A 322 -19.63 -4.57 2.28
CA LEU A 322 -18.25 -4.92 2.58
C LEU A 322 -18.17 -5.81 3.83
N ASP A 323 -17.26 -6.78 3.82
CA ASP A 323 -17.02 -7.68 4.93
C ASP A 323 -15.72 -7.31 5.66
N PRO A 324 -15.77 -6.96 6.98
CA PRO A 324 -14.57 -6.59 7.72
C PRO A 324 -13.69 -7.79 8.04
N THR A 325 -14.15 -9.02 7.79
CA THR A 325 -13.48 -10.20 8.29
C THR A 325 -12.10 -10.39 7.67
N ILE A 326 -11.98 -10.03 6.39
CA ILE A 326 -10.74 -10.11 5.62
C ILE A 326 -9.63 -9.21 6.20
N CYS A 327 -9.95 -7.95 6.53
CA CYS A 327 -8.96 -7.00 7.01
C CYS A 327 -8.73 -7.11 8.51
N CYS A 328 -9.81 -7.31 9.27
CA CYS A 328 -9.89 -6.78 10.62
C CYS A 328 -10.41 -7.80 11.64
N ASP A 329 -10.83 -9.01 11.21
CA ASP A 329 -11.31 -10.03 12.17
C ASP A 329 -10.21 -10.53 13.10
N GLU A 330 -10.58 -10.79 14.34
CA GLU A 330 -9.71 -11.36 15.34
C GLU A 330 -10.52 -12.26 16.27
N ASN A 331 -9.88 -13.30 16.79
CA ASN A 331 -10.49 -14.21 17.74
C ASN A 331 -10.78 -13.51 19.07
N ASP A 332 -11.78 -14.01 19.79
CA ASP A 332 -12.06 -13.63 21.18
C ASP A 332 -11.35 -14.62 22.15
N PRO A 333 -10.53 -14.17 23.12
CA PRO A 333 -10.14 -12.79 23.41
C PRO A 333 -9.16 -12.20 22.38
N PRO A 334 -9.27 -10.89 22.07
CA PRO A 334 -8.41 -10.27 21.08
C PRO A 334 -6.94 -10.24 21.52
N ARG A 335 -6.04 -10.37 20.55
CA ARG A 335 -4.59 -10.26 20.78
C ARG A 335 -4.17 -8.79 20.79
N GLY A 336 -3.60 -8.34 21.90
CA GLY A 336 -3.04 -6.98 22.01
C GLY A 336 -4.12 -5.90 21.93
N LYS A 337 -3.96 -4.93 21.01
CA LYS A 337 -4.92 -3.82 20.77
C LYS A 337 -5.97 -4.11 19.69
N MET A 338 -5.97 -5.32 19.12
CA MET A 338 -6.94 -5.71 18.10
C MET A 338 -8.34 -5.80 18.72
N THR A 339 -9.38 -5.72 17.88
CA THR A 339 -10.78 -5.81 18.31
C THR A 339 -11.35 -7.08 17.69
N ALA A 340 -11.94 -7.95 18.51
CA ALA A 340 -12.52 -9.19 18.03
C ALA A 340 -13.85 -8.94 17.31
N HIS A 341 -14.05 -9.61 16.17
CA HIS A 341 -15.27 -9.61 15.38
C HIS A 341 -15.86 -8.21 15.16
N PRO A 342 -15.12 -7.28 14.53
CA PRO A 342 -15.63 -5.96 14.22
C PRO A 342 -16.77 -6.06 13.20
N LYS A 343 -17.79 -5.21 13.34
CA LYS A 343 -18.77 -4.97 12.28
C LYS A 343 -18.28 -3.89 11.33
N MET A 344 -18.77 -3.84 10.09
CA MET A 344 -18.35 -2.83 9.11
C MET A 344 -18.67 -1.39 9.56
N GLU A 345 -19.74 -1.19 10.32
CA GLU A 345 -20.10 0.09 10.96
C GLU A 345 -19.09 0.55 12.02
N GLU A 346 -18.27 -0.36 12.54
CA GLU A 346 -17.18 -0.08 13.47
C GLU A 346 -15.84 0.16 12.78
N VAL A 347 -15.74 -0.08 11.47
CA VAL A 347 -14.51 0.12 10.70
C VAL A 347 -14.49 1.54 10.15
N VAL A 348 -13.51 2.31 10.58
CA VAL A 348 -13.33 3.72 10.22
C VAL A 348 -11.99 3.95 9.53
N MET A 349 -11.92 5.03 8.76
CA MET A 349 -10.68 5.51 8.19
C MET A 349 -10.56 7.03 8.34
N TRP A 350 -9.32 7.50 8.27
CA TRP A 350 -8.94 8.91 8.25
C TRP A 350 -8.03 9.09 7.04
N GLU A 351 -8.01 10.28 6.44
CA GLU A 351 -7.12 10.66 5.31
C GLU A 351 -7.63 10.38 3.90
N THR A 352 -8.91 10.03 3.69
CA THR A 352 -9.47 10.00 2.33
C THR A 352 -10.35 11.23 2.08
N ASN A 353 -9.88 12.10 1.18
CA ASN A 353 -10.69 13.21 0.68
C ASN A 353 -11.42 12.74 -0.59
N ILE A 354 -12.72 12.46 -0.50
CA ILE A 354 -13.51 12.10 -1.68
C ILE A 354 -13.39 13.14 -2.79
N GLN A 355 -13.26 14.43 -2.46
CA GLN A 355 -13.05 15.51 -3.45
C GLN A 355 -11.71 15.40 -4.18
N ALA A 356 -10.79 14.54 -3.76
CA ALA A 356 -9.51 14.30 -4.44
C ALA A 356 -9.51 12.97 -5.22
N THR A 357 -10.49 12.10 -4.95
CA THR A 357 -10.65 10.79 -5.61
C THR A 357 -11.39 10.94 -6.94
N GLY A 358 -11.03 10.11 -7.91
CA GLY A 358 -11.80 9.94 -9.14
C GLY A 358 -12.13 8.47 -9.37
N VAL A 359 -12.89 8.20 -10.42
CA VAL A 359 -13.21 6.83 -10.86
C VAL A 359 -12.85 6.66 -12.32
N ARG A 360 -12.45 5.44 -12.69
CA ARG A 360 -12.16 5.08 -14.08
C ARG A 360 -12.61 3.66 -14.35
N LYS A 361 -13.12 3.42 -15.56
CA LYS A 361 -13.38 2.08 -16.07
C LYS A 361 -12.19 1.64 -16.91
N TYR A 362 -11.61 0.51 -16.56
CA TYR A 362 -10.63 -0.23 -17.36
C TYR A 362 -11.31 -1.42 -18.04
N PRO A 363 -10.66 -2.02 -19.06
CA PRO A 363 -11.06 -3.32 -19.57
C PRO A 363 -11.14 -4.38 -18.47
N ASN A 364 -11.91 -5.43 -18.70
CA ASN A 364 -11.93 -6.60 -17.83
C ASN A 364 -10.55 -7.30 -17.87
N PRO A 365 -10.11 -7.92 -16.77
CA PRO A 365 -10.84 -8.13 -15.51
C PRO A 365 -10.74 -6.98 -14.48
N ILE A 366 -10.03 -5.88 -14.77
CA ILE A 366 -9.87 -4.76 -13.81
C ILE A 366 -11.20 -4.05 -13.55
N GLY A 367 -11.94 -3.74 -14.61
CA GLY A 367 -13.25 -3.09 -14.50
C GLY A 367 -13.20 -1.68 -13.88
N TRP A 368 -14.19 -1.36 -13.04
CA TRP A 368 -14.27 -0.05 -12.39
C TRP A 368 -13.32 0.04 -11.19
N VAL A 369 -12.53 1.11 -11.13
CA VAL A 369 -11.64 1.39 -10.00
C VAL A 369 -11.83 2.82 -9.49
N ALA A 370 -11.57 3.02 -8.20
CA ALA A 370 -11.23 4.33 -7.66
C ALA A 370 -9.76 4.63 -7.99
N VAL A 371 -9.52 5.84 -8.50
CA VAL A 371 -8.19 6.40 -8.72
C VAL A 371 -7.93 7.38 -7.58
N MET A 372 -7.05 6.99 -6.67
CA MET A 372 -6.70 7.79 -5.52
C MET A 372 -5.85 9.00 -5.95
N PRO A 373 -5.89 10.12 -5.21
CA PRO A 373 -5.14 11.31 -5.57
C PRO A 373 -3.63 11.02 -5.69
N VAL A 374 -3.01 11.70 -6.64
CA VAL A 374 -1.58 11.70 -6.91
C VAL A 374 -1.13 13.13 -7.22
N GLU A 375 0.18 13.41 -7.07
CA GLU A 375 0.74 14.68 -7.52
C GLU A 375 0.57 14.87 -9.04
N ASP A 376 0.46 16.12 -9.49
CA ASP A 376 -0.02 16.51 -10.83
C ASP A 376 0.64 15.78 -12.01
N LYS A 377 1.91 15.41 -11.87
CA LYS A 377 2.71 14.77 -12.95
C LYS A 377 2.35 13.31 -13.19
N ALA A 378 1.66 12.68 -12.23
CA ALA A 378 1.41 11.25 -12.21
C ALA A 378 0.08 10.89 -12.85
N ASP A 379 -0.91 11.79 -12.85
CA ASP A 379 -2.31 11.44 -13.10
C ASP A 379 -2.52 10.68 -14.41
N VAL A 380 -3.13 9.49 -14.32
CA VAL A 380 -3.53 8.70 -15.48
C VAL A 380 -4.86 9.16 -16.08
N GLY A 381 -5.58 10.04 -15.39
CA GLY A 381 -6.88 10.57 -15.79
C GLY A 381 -8.00 9.73 -15.19
N SER A 382 -9.03 10.42 -14.69
CA SER A 382 -10.21 9.81 -14.08
C SER A 382 -11.38 10.79 -14.08
N PHE A 383 -12.60 10.28 -14.00
CA PHE A 383 -13.77 11.10 -13.73
C PHE A 383 -13.70 11.58 -12.29
N TRP A 384 -13.38 12.86 -12.14
CA TRP A 384 -13.10 13.45 -10.85
C TRP A 384 -14.40 13.71 -10.08
N SER A 385 -14.42 13.37 -8.79
CA SER A 385 -15.59 13.58 -7.92
C SER A 385 -16.10 15.02 -7.92
N GLY A 386 -15.20 16.02 -7.92
CA GLY A 386 -15.57 17.43 -7.93
C GLY A 386 -15.89 18.00 -9.31
N TYR A 387 -15.86 17.19 -10.37
CA TYR A 387 -16.15 17.65 -11.72
C TYR A 387 -17.63 18.05 -11.86
N THR A 388 -17.87 19.30 -12.26
CA THR A 388 -19.19 19.84 -12.57
C THR A 388 -19.10 20.71 -13.82
N LYS A 389 -20.12 20.68 -14.69
CA LYS A 389 -20.16 21.53 -15.89
C LYS A 389 -20.35 23.00 -15.51
N GLU A 390 -20.99 23.23 -14.37
CA GLU A 390 -21.36 24.54 -13.84
C GLU A 390 -20.16 25.29 -13.26
N GLN A 391 -19.15 24.58 -12.77
CA GLN A 391 -17.94 25.17 -12.19
C GLN A 391 -16.68 24.65 -12.88
N PRO A 392 -16.48 24.99 -14.16
CA PRO A 392 -15.39 24.45 -14.96
C PRO A 392 -14.01 24.89 -14.46
N ASN A 393 -13.91 25.86 -13.54
CA ASN A 393 -12.68 26.41 -12.97
C ASN A 393 -12.24 25.75 -11.65
N LEU A 394 -12.99 24.77 -11.14
CA LEU A 394 -12.58 24.04 -9.94
C LEU A 394 -11.28 23.28 -10.19
N LYS A 395 -10.42 23.23 -9.16
CA LYS A 395 -9.16 22.48 -9.17
C LYS A 395 -9.31 21.24 -8.30
N ARG A 396 -8.85 20.10 -8.83
CA ARG A 396 -8.75 18.87 -8.04
C ARG A 396 -7.75 19.10 -6.90
N PRO A 397 -8.11 18.80 -5.64
CA PRO A 397 -7.15 18.78 -4.55
C PRO A 397 -6.11 17.67 -4.80
N ARG A 398 -4.83 18.04 -4.86
CA ARG A 398 -3.71 17.14 -5.23
C ARG A 398 -2.64 16.99 -4.15
N ARG A 399 -2.70 17.78 -3.08
CA ARG A 399 -1.70 17.77 -2.02
C ARG A 399 -1.75 16.46 -1.23
N VAL A 400 -0.78 15.60 -1.49
CA VAL A 400 -0.52 14.32 -0.82
C VAL A 400 -0.73 14.40 0.69
N ASP A 401 -0.11 15.37 1.34
CA ASP A 401 -0.13 15.57 2.80
C ASP A 401 -1.53 15.83 3.38
N GLU A 402 -2.46 16.31 2.55
CA GLU A 402 -3.82 16.68 2.94
C GLU A 402 -4.89 15.74 2.38
N THR A 403 -4.57 14.96 1.34
CA THR A 403 -5.55 14.23 0.52
C THR A 403 -5.25 12.75 0.31
N ILE A 404 -4.01 12.30 0.50
CA ILE A 404 -3.64 10.89 0.34
C ILE A 404 -3.76 10.19 1.68
N GLY A 405 -4.64 9.20 1.74
CA GLY A 405 -4.58 8.18 2.77
C GLY A 405 -3.26 7.46 2.65
N ASN A 406 -2.35 7.71 3.58
CA ASN A 406 -1.06 7.04 3.59
C ASN A 406 -1.30 5.55 3.79
N GLN A 407 -0.77 4.67 2.94
CA GLN A 407 -0.97 3.23 3.09
C GLN A 407 0.05 2.55 4.03
N ALA A 408 0.84 3.33 4.77
CA ALA A 408 1.85 2.89 5.75
C ALA A 408 3.05 2.09 5.21
N GLY A 409 3.05 1.73 3.92
CA GLY A 409 4.04 0.82 3.37
C GLY A 409 3.80 0.47 1.91
N PHE A 410 4.31 -0.68 1.49
CA PHE A 410 4.14 -1.21 0.14
C PHE A 410 4.24 -2.74 0.13
N MET A 411 3.65 -3.31 -0.90
CA MET A 411 3.91 -4.67 -1.36
C MET A 411 4.44 -4.59 -2.79
N ALA A 412 5.35 -5.47 -3.18
CA ALA A 412 5.85 -5.52 -4.55
C ALA A 412 6.59 -6.83 -4.85
N THR A 413 6.57 -7.26 -6.11
CA THR A 413 7.48 -8.28 -6.63
C THR A 413 8.90 -7.71 -6.78
N ARG A 414 9.87 -8.59 -7.03
CA ARG A 414 11.25 -8.18 -7.34
C ARG A 414 11.29 -7.24 -8.55
N SER A 415 10.66 -7.61 -9.65
CA SER A 415 10.68 -6.82 -10.89
C SER A 415 10.07 -5.43 -10.71
N GLN A 416 9.01 -5.32 -9.90
CA GLN A 416 8.40 -4.05 -9.54
C GLN A 416 9.34 -3.17 -8.70
N VAL A 417 10.06 -3.74 -7.72
CA VAL A 417 11.05 -2.98 -6.92
C VAL A 417 12.20 -2.46 -7.80
N GLU A 418 12.67 -3.26 -8.75
CA GLU A 418 13.68 -2.85 -9.73
C GLU A 418 13.17 -1.71 -10.61
N TYR A 419 11.92 -1.78 -11.06
CA TYR A 419 11.28 -0.69 -11.80
C TYR A 419 11.17 0.59 -10.98
N PHE A 420 10.78 0.50 -9.70
CA PHE A 420 10.76 1.67 -8.83
C PHE A 420 12.14 2.32 -8.77
N HIS A 421 13.18 1.51 -8.60
CA HIS A 421 14.53 2.01 -8.48
C HIS A 421 15.08 2.62 -9.76
N ASN A 422 14.87 1.97 -10.89
CA ASN A 422 15.54 2.32 -12.14
C ASN A 422 14.75 3.31 -13.00
N LYS A 423 13.42 3.40 -12.83
CA LYS A 423 12.54 4.12 -13.75
C LYS A 423 11.54 5.03 -13.05
N ALA A 424 10.77 4.53 -12.08
CA ALA A 424 9.65 5.30 -11.54
C ALA A 424 10.07 6.39 -10.55
N CYS A 425 11.00 6.09 -9.64
CA CYS A 425 11.37 6.99 -8.54
C CYS A 425 12.59 7.86 -8.92
N PRO A 426 12.45 9.20 -8.96
CA PRO A 426 13.61 10.09 -9.11
C PRO A 426 14.64 9.85 -7.98
N GLY A 427 15.90 9.65 -8.36
CA GLY A 427 16.98 9.32 -7.42
C GLY A 427 16.96 7.91 -6.84
N GLY A 428 16.06 7.05 -7.33
CA GLY A 428 15.97 5.64 -6.96
C GLY A 428 15.16 5.34 -5.68
N PHE A 429 14.63 4.12 -5.64
CA PHE A 429 13.88 3.56 -4.51
C PHE A 429 14.78 2.87 -3.48
N LEU A 430 15.86 2.23 -3.95
CA LEU A 430 16.88 1.56 -3.15
C LEU A 430 18.14 2.44 -2.97
N PRO A 431 18.94 2.22 -1.91
CA PRO A 431 20.22 2.91 -1.72
C PRO A 431 21.32 2.39 -2.67
N PRO A 432 22.37 3.17 -2.95
CA PRO A 432 22.60 4.53 -2.45
C PRO A 432 21.62 5.53 -3.05
N PHE A 433 21.14 6.45 -2.22
CA PHE A 433 20.24 7.50 -2.66
C PHE A 433 21.07 8.57 -3.38
N ASP A 434 20.81 8.81 -4.66
CA ASP A 434 21.52 9.82 -5.45
C ASP A 434 21.37 11.23 -4.83
N SER A 435 22.50 11.84 -4.52
CA SER A 435 22.61 13.20 -3.95
C SER A 435 21.90 14.31 -4.75
N GLN A 436 21.68 14.14 -6.05
CA GLN A 436 21.01 15.15 -6.88
C GLN A 436 19.53 15.30 -6.50
N HIS A 437 18.85 14.18 -6.27
CA HIS A 437 17.44 14.14 -5.90
C HIS A 437 17.23 14.10 -4.38
N TRP A 438 18.22 13.57 -3.66
CA TRP A 438 18.18 13.39 -2.22
C TRP A 438 19.24 14.28 -1.54
N LYS A 439 18.80 15.41 -0.98
CA LYS A 439 19.70 16.24 -0.16
C LYS A 439 20.20 15.40 1.03
N GLY A 440 21.52 15.34 1.27
CA GLY A 440 22.10 14.79 2.51
C GLY A 440 21.65 13.38 2.89
N ASP A 441 21.65 12.44 1.94
CA ASP A 441 21.26 11.02 2.10
C ASP A 441 19.81 10.79 2.56
N SER A 442 18.96 11.80 2.40
CA SER A 442 17.54 11.79 2.80
C SER A 442 17.26 11.65 4.29
N LEU A 443 18.28 11.72 5.15
CA LEU A 443 18.14 11.62 6.60
C LEU A 443 17.21 12.69 7.21
N GLN A 444 16.97 13.80 6.50
CA GLN A 444 15.99 14.81 6.89
C GLN A 444 14.53 14.31 6.87
N ARG A 445 14.23 13.15 6.27
CA ARG A 445 12.88 12.57 6.28
C ARG A 445 12.70 11.74 7.55
N HIS A 446 12.18 12.37 8.60
CA HIS A 446 11.88 11.74 9.89
C HIS A 446 10.51 11.04 9.89
N SER A 447 10.28 10.19 8.90
CA SER A 447 9.00 9.51 8.71
C SER A 447 9.25 8.04 8.39
N VAL A 448 8.78 7.16 9.27
CA VAL A 448 8.82 5.71 9.03
C VAL A 448 8.05 5.39 7.76
N GLU A 449 6.99 6.14 7.50
CA GLU A 449 6.09 5.97 6.36
C GLU A 449 6.76 6.26 5.02
N PHE A 450 7.73 7.17 5.02
CA PHE A 450 8.60 7.40 3.87
C PHE A 450 9.53 6.21 3.63
N TRP A 451 10.19 5.72 4.68
CA TRP A 451 11.18 4.65 4.57
C TRP A 451 10.58 3.26 4.40
N SER A 452 9.38 3.02 4.92
CA SER A 452 8.56 1.85 4.58
C SER A 452 8.16 1.93 3.12
N GLY A 453 7.83 3.11 2.58
CA GLY A 453 7.74 3.37 1.13
C GLY A 453 6.41 3.80 0.60
N GLY A 454 5.36 3.77 1.42
CA GLY A 454 4.05 4.25 1.02
C GLY A 454 4.12 5.70 0.53
N PHE A 455 4.74 6.60 1.30
CA PHE A 455 4.82 8.01 0.92
C PHE A 455 5.68 8.24 -0.33
N GLN A 456 6.80 7.52 -0.46
CA GLN A 456 7.71 7.67 -1.59
C GLN A 456 7.05 7.24 -2.91
N LEU A 457 6.36 6.09 -2.92
CA LEU A 457 5.75 5.54 -4.14
C LEU A 457 4.72 6.47 -4.76
N PHE A 458 3.80 7.01 -3.95
CA PHE A 458 2.69 7.83 -4.48
C PHE A 458 2.98 9.33 -4.46
N GLY A 459 3.90 9.78 -3.61
CA GLY A 459 4.28 11.19 -3.54
C GLY A 459 5.44 11.56 -4.46
N GLN A 460 6.36 10.64 -4.78
CA GLN A 460 7.58 10.97 -5.52
C GLN A 460 7.79 10.11 -6.76
N CYS A 461 7.46 8.83 -6.70
CA CYS A 461 7.59 7.92 -7.84
C CYS A 461 6.44 8.05 -8.86
N SER A 462 5.48 8.94 -8.59
CA SER A 462 4.38 9.26 -9.50
C SER A 462 3.55 8.04 -9.93
N LEU A 463 3.41 7.06 -9.04
CA LEU A 463 2.53 5.90 -9.27
C LEU A 463 1.08 6.27 -8.92
N ASN A 464 0.14 5.71 -9.67
CA ASN A 464 -1.30 5.86 -9.50
C ASN A 464 -1.86 4.68 -8.75
N ARG A 465 -2.27 4.97 -7.53
CA ARG A 465 -2.91 4.02 -6.66
C ARG A 465 -4.35 3.78 -7.11
N ILE A 466 -4.67 2.55 -7.50
CA ILE A 466 -6.01 2.14 -7.89
C ILE A 466 -6.62 1.14 -6.90
N LEU A 467 -7.94 1.20 -6.74
CA LEU A 467 -8.72 0.31 -5.88
C LEU A 467 -9.93 -0.22 -6.68
N PRO A 468 -10.07 -1.53 -6.91
CA PRO A 468 -11.25 -2.12 -7.55
C PRO A 468 -12.53 -1.75 -6.82
N LEU A 469 -13.59 -1.42 -7.55
CA LEU A 469 -14.91 -1.10 -6.98
C LEU A 469 -15.86 -2.30 -6.94
N GLU A 470 -15.35 -3.51 -7.21
CA GLU A 470 -16.07 -4.74 -6.92
C GLU A 470 -15.94 -5.01 -5.41
N PRO A 471 -17.05 -5.20 -4.65
CA PRO A 471 -17.02 -5.25 -3.19
C PRO A 471 -16.00 -6.25 -2.61
N ARG A 472 -15.92 -7.47 -3.16
CA ARG A 472 -15.07 -8.55 -2.63
C ARG A 472 -13.60 -8.36 -2.92
N ARG A 473 -13.26 -7.64 -3.97
CA ARG A 473 -11.92 -7.15 -4.21
C ARG A 473 -11.63 -5.93 -3.33
N PHE A 474 -12.53 -4.97 -3.22
CA PHE A 474 -12.33 -3.73 -2.43
C PHE A 474 -12.00 -4.03 -0.96
N GLU A 475 -12.70 -4.97 -0.32
CA GLU A 475 -12.45 -5.34 1.09
C GLU A 475 -11.03 -5.87 1.34
N LYS A 476 -10.42 -6.55 0.36
CA LYS A 476 -9.03 -7.03 0.42
C LYS A 476 -7.99 -5.91 0.24
N HIS A 477 -8.42 -4.70 -0.10
CA HIS A 477 -7.55 -3.51 -0.11
C HIS A 477 -7.58 -2.73 1.23
N LEU A 478 -8.39 -3.15 2.20
CA LEU A 478 -8.44 -2.56 3.53
C LEU A 478 -7.39 -3.21 4.43
N ILE A 479 -6.50 -2.43 5.05
CA ILE A 479 -5.46 -2.95 5.94
C ILE A 479 -5.64 -2.41 7.36
N TYR A 480 -5.69 -3.32 8.34
CA TYR A 480 -5.97 -2.95 9.72
C TYR A 480 -4.73 -2.33 10.39
N HIS A 481 -4.87 -1.07 10.78
CA HIS A 481 -3.96 -0.33 11.62
C HIS A 481 -4.26 -0.58 13.10
N VAL A 482 -3.63 -1.61 13.68
CA VAL A 482 -4.04 -2.18 14.97
C VAL A 482 -3.77 -1.27 16.17
N SER A 483 -2.95 -0.22 16.01
CA SER A 483 -2.67 0.70 17.11
C SER A 483 -3.87 1.54 17.51
N ASN A 484 -4.88 1.67 16.62
CA ASN A 484 -6.14 2.36 16.88
C ASN A 484 -5.95 3.77 17.48
N ASN A 485 -4.86 4.44 17.09
CA ASN A 485 -4.46 5.71 17.70
C ASN A 485 -4.96 6.93 16.91
N LYS A 486 -5.38 6.75 15.65
CA LYS A 486 -5.82 7.85 14.80
C LYS A 486 -7.21 8.29 15.17
N GLN A 487 -8.08 7.39 15.64
CA GLN A 487 -9.38 7.75 16.22
C GLN A 487 -9.30 8.69 17.43
N ARG A 488 -8.12 8.79 18.08
CA ARG A 488 -7.86 9.72 19.20
C ARG A 488 -7.09 10.97 18.80
N THR A 489 -6.39 10.95 17.66
CA THR A 489 -5.43 12.01 17.28
C THR A 489 -5.79 12.74 16.00
N ALA A 490 -6.53 12.11 15.09
CA ALA A 490 -7.11 12.77 13.94
C ALA A 490 -8.38 13.53 14.38
N PRO A 491 -8.64 14.72 13.80
CA PRO A 491 -9.91 15.41 14.03
C PRO A 491 -11.09 14.54 13.61
N ALA A 492 -12.13 14.45 14.45
CA ALA A 492 -13.31 13.62 14.18
C ALA A 492 -13.95 13.89 12.80
N LYS A 493 -13.95 15.15 12.34
CA LYS A 493 -14.44 15.52 10.99
C LYS A 493 -13.69 14.86 9.82
N LYS A 494 -12.49 14.33 10.06
CA LYS A 494 -11.69 13.59 9.06
C LYS A 494 -11.95 12.08 9.11
N MET A 495 -12.71 11.60 10.09
CA MET A 495 -13.10 10.21 10.21
C MET A 495 -14.36 9.95 9.40
N ILE A 496 -14.39 8.80 8.75
CA ILE A 496 -15.52 8.30 7.97
C ILE A 496 -15.61 6.78 8.14
N ARG A 497 -16.82 6.22 8.16
CA ARG A 497 -16.98 4.76 8.11
C ARG A 497 -16.56 4.26 6.73
N VAL A 498 -15.93 3.09 6.68
CA VAL A 498 -15.46 2.55 5.38
C VAL A 498 -16.62 2.31 4.42
N GLY A 499 -17.77 1.82 4.92
CA GLY A 499 -18.99 1.68 4.13
C GLY A 499 -19.49 3.00 3.53
N ASP A 500 -19.48 4.07 4.33
CA ASP A 500 -19.86 5.42 3.87
C ASP A 500 -18.91 5.89 2.76
N PHE A 501 -17.59 5.78 2.97
CA PHE A 501 -16.58 6.17 1.98
C PHE A 501 -16.71 5.40 0.66
N TYR A 502 -16.88 4.07 0.74
CA TYR A 502 -17.13 3.23 -0.42
C TYR A 502 -18.40 3.66 -1.16
N GLY A 503 -19.47 3.96 -0.44
CA GLY A 503 -20.68 4.52 -1.03
C GLY A 503 -20.49 5.87 -1.69
N GLN A 504 -19.66 6.76 -1.13
CA GLN A 504 -19.35 8.03 -1.79
C GLN A 504 -18.63 7.80 -3.14
N ILE A 505 -17.73 6.82 -3.20
CA ILE A 505 -17.04 6.45 -4.44
C ILE A 505 -18.05 5.90 -5.47
N LEU A 506 -18.99 5.04 -5.04
CA LEU A 506 -20.04 4.53 -5.93
C LEU A 506 -20.93 5.64 -6.48
N THR A 507 -21.23 6.67 -5.69
CA THR A 507 -21.93 7.87 -6.19
C THR A 507 -21.11 8.61 -7.26
N VAL A 508 -19.79 8.66 -7.13
CA VAL A 508 -18.93 9.23 -8.20
C VAL A 508 -18.97 8.35 -9.45
N LYS A 509 -18.96 7.01 -9.31
CA LYS A 509 -19.16 6.06 -10.43
C LYS A 509 -20.51 6.27 -11.13
N GLU A 510 -21.59 6.39 -10.39
CA GLU A 510 -22.93 6.64 -10.94
C GLU A 510 -22.99 7.96 -11.73
N LYS A 511 -22.38 9.03 -11.19
CA LYS A 511 -22.25 10.31 -11.89
C LYS A 511 -21.43 10.17 -13.18
N ALA A 512 -20.35 9.38 -13.15
CA ALA A 512 -19.53 9.11 -14.33
C ALA A 512 -20.33 8.38 -15.42
N ILE A 513 -21.07 7.32 -15.05
CA ILE A 513 -21.92 6.56 -15.98
C ILE A 513 -22.99 7.47 -16.58
N LYS A 514 -23.67 8.25 -15.74
CA LYS A 514 -24.66 9.23 -16.20
C LYS A 514 -24.06 10.23 -17.17
N PHE A 515 -22.89 10.79 -16.85
CA PHE A 515 -22.18 11.72 -17.74
C PHE A 515 -21.82 11.07 -19.07
N ALA A 516 -21.31 9.84 -19.08
CA ALA A 516 -20.99 9.11 -20.31
C ALA A 516 -22.24 8.89 -21.18
N LYS A 517 -23.37 8.51 -20.57
CA LYS A 517 -24.63 8.33 -21.29
C LYS A 517 -25.14 9.64 -21.89
N GLU A 518 -25.19 10.71 -21.09
CA GLU A 518 -25.77 12.00 -21.51
C GLU A 518 -24.87 12.80 -22.45
N SER A 519 -23.54 12.75 -22.24
CA SER A 519 -22.59 13.60 -22.96
C SER A 519 -21.91 12.88 -24.12
N LEU A 520 -21.81 11.54 -24.07
CA LEU A 520 -21.10 10.74 -25.07
C LEU A 520 -22.02 9.76 -25.81
N GLY A 521 -23.26 9.57 -25.35
CA GLY A 521 -24.18 8.56 -25.90
C GLY A 521 -23.74 7.12 -25.64
N ILE A 522 -22.90 6.90 -24.62
CA ILE A 522 -22.31 5.59 -24.31
C ILE A 522 -22.96 5.02 -23.05
N GLU A 523 -23.50 3.79 -23.16
CA GLU A 523 -23.96 3.04 -22.00
C GLU A 523 -22.82 2.21 -21.42
N LEU A 524 -22.39 2.57 -20.21
CA LEU A 524 -21.38 1.82 -19.47
C LEU A 524 -22.07 0.95 -18.43
N THR A 525 -21.87 -0.35 -18.52
CA THR A 525 -22.27 -1.32 -17.49
C THR A 525 -21.29 -1.40 -16.33
#